data_AF-A0A1A2LTA7-F1
#
_entry.id   AF-A0A1A2LTA7-F1
#
_cell.length_a   1.000
_cell.length_b   1.000
_cell.length_c   1.000
_cell.angle_alpha   90.00
_cell.angle_beta   90.00
_cell.angle_gamma   90.00
#
_symmetry.space_group_name_H-M   'P 1'
#
loop_
_entity.id
_entity.type
_entity.pdbx_description
1 polymer ?
#
loop_
_entity_poly.entity_id
_entity_poly.type
_entity_poly.pdbx_seq_one_letter_code
_entity_poly.pdbx_strand_id
1 'polypeptide(L)'
;MRPVQPPGLAASAVSALIIGSLAVPSAHADGGYGPGSYAVPAQLPYGTYVAHAEPGDYSAACIFTTWTGDGKLIASDSGTQKNPVVARIQAPEVAKFITHGCTPLTKVG
;
A
#
# COMPACT_ATOMS: atom_id res chain seq x y z
N MET A 1 -53.98 -5.64 47.55
CA MET A 1 -55.03 -4.86 46.84
C MET A 1 -54.53 -3.42 46.79
N ARG A 2 -54.41 -2.67 45.69
CA ARG A 2 -54.53 -2.85 44.23
C ARG A 2 -53.53 -1.83 43.60
N PRO A 3 -53.14 -2.01 42.33
CA PRO A 3 -52.03 -1.29 41.67
C PRO A 3 -52.46 0.03 41.04
N VAL A 4 -51.50 0.93 40.78
CA VAL A 4 -51.65 2.06 39.84
C VAL A 4 -50.39 2.17 38.97
N GLN A 5 -50.50 1.64 37.75
CA GLN A 5 -49.92 2.16 36.50
C GLN A 5 -51.08 2.83 35.74
N PRO A 6 -50.90 3.69 34.70
CA PRO A 6 -49.93 3.62 33.57
C PRO A 6 -49.53 5.04 33.04
N PRO A 7 -49.31 5.31 31.73
CA PRO A 7 -48.55 4.66 30.62
C PRO A 7 -47.32 5.54 30.22
N GLY A 8 -46.23 5.10 29.58
CA GLY A 8 -46.12 4.48 28.25
C GLY A 8 -45.15 5.31 27.38
N LEU A 9 -44.37 4.61 26.54
CA LEU A 9 -43.61 5.10 25.36
C LEU A 9 -42.27 5.84 25.57
N ALA A 10 -41.19 5.12 25.23
CA ALA A 10 -40.23 5.42 24.15
C ALA A 10 -38.88 4.77 24.50
N ALA A 11 -38.57 3.58 23.99
CA ALA A 11 -37.94 3.38 22.69
C ALA A 11 -36.60 4.11 22.54
N SER A 12 -35.54 3.31 22.55
CA SER A 12 -34.33 3.44 21.74
C SER A 12 -33.46 4.70 21.87
N ALA A 13 -32.26 4.51 22.42
CA ALA A 13 -31.07 5.12 21.84
C ALA A 13 -29.91 4.13 21.93
N VAL A 14 -29.68 3.47 20.81
CA VAL A 14 -28.55 2.60 20.49
C VAL A 14 -27.24 3.28 20.90
N SER A 15 -26.46 2.62 21.75
CA SER A 15 -25.07 3.02 22.00
C SER A 15 -24.31 2.94 20.68
N ALA A 16 -24.03 4.10 20.10
CA ALA A 16 -23.17 4.25 18.94
C ALA A 16 -21.74 3.86 19.35
N LEU A 17 -21.37 2.60 19.15
CA LEU A 17 -19.98 2.19 19.03
C LEU A 17 -19.45 2.80 17.73
N ILE A 18 -18.94 4.03 17.84
CA ILE A 18 -18.04 4.61 16.86
C ILE A 18 -16.73 3.84 16.99
N ILE A 19 -16.67 2.66 16.37
CA ILE A 19 -15.39 2.10 15.94
C ILE A 19 -15.01 2.99 14.77
N GLY A 20 -14.29 4.06 15.08
CA GLY A 20 -13.70 4.94 14.08
C GLY A 20 -12.85 4.06 13.18
N SER A 21 -13.39 3.74 12.01
CA SER A 21 -12.62 3.26 10.89
C SER A 21 -11.55 4.33 10.69
N LEU A 22 -10.32 4.02 11.08
CA LEU A 22 -9.14 4.68 10.54
C LEU A 22 -9.15 4.33 9.06
N ALA A 23 -10.00 5.02 8.31
CA ALA A 23 -9.91 5.16 6.88
C ALA A 23 -8.63 5.96 6.67
N VAL A 24 -7.49 5.28 6.81
CA VAL A 24 -6.26 5.65 6.15
C VAL A 24 -6.70 5.82 4.70
N PRO A 25 -6.63 7.03 4.13
CA PRO A 25 -6.84 7.16 2.71
C PRO A 25 -5.79 6.23 2.12
N SER A 26 -6.23 5.12 1.51
CA SER A 26 -5.40 4.42 0.55
C SER A 26 -5.11 5.49 -0.47
N ALA A 27 -3.93 6.12 -0.36
CA ALA A 27 -3.42 7.05 -1.32
C ALA A 27 -3.17 6.21 -2.57
N HIS A 28 -4.24 5.93 -3.29
CA HIS A 28 -4.22 5.50 -4.66
C HIS A 28 -3.54 6.66 -5.36
N ALA A 29 -2.24 6.49 -5.60
CA ALA A 29 -1.54 7.39 -6.47
C ALA A 29 -2.21 7.20 -7.84
N ASP A 30 -3.06 8.15 -8.23
CA ASP A 30 -3.71 8.23 -9.54
C ASP A 30 -2.69 8.17 -10.71
N GLY A 31 -1.38 8.17 -10.42
CA GLY A 31 -0.27 7.99 -11.35
C GLY A 31 0.74 6.87 -11.01
N GLY A 32 0.42 5.91 -10.13
CA GLY A 32 1.34 4.82 -9.72
C GLY A 32 2.27 5.18 -8.55
N TYR A 33 3.08 4.24 -8.07
CA TYR A 33 3.87 4.40 -6.84
C TYR A 33 5.24 4.99 -7.15
N GLY A 34 5.52 6.24 -6.76
CA GLY A 34 6.80 6.91 -7.02
C GLY A 34 8.03 6.23 -6.36
N PRO A 35 9.24 6.81 -6.54
CA PRO A 35 10.40 6.48 -5.72
C PRO A 35 10.12 6.61 -4.22
N GLY A 36 10.67 5.71 -3.42
CA GLY A 36 10.42 5.69 -1.98
C GLY A 36 10.52 4.31 -1.35
N SER A 37 10.14 4.23 -0.09
CA SER A 37 10.06 3.00 0.70
C SER A 37 8.61 2.73 1.07
N TYR A 38 8.14 1.52 0.81
CA TYR A 38 6.76 1.09 0.98
C TYR A 38 6.68 -0.14 1.88
N ALA A 39 5.74 -0.12 2.83
CA ALA A 39 5.30 -1.30 3.54
C ALA A 39 4.35 -2.12 2.66
N VAL A 40 4.59 -3.43 2.56
CA VAL A 40 3.78 -4.36 1.74
C VAL A 40 2.99 -5.28 2.69
N PRO A 41 1.67 -5.47 2.48
CA PRO A 41 0.82 -4.88 1.44
C PRO A 41 0.19 -3.53 1.83
N ALA A 42 0.48 -3.01 3.02
CA ALA A 42 -0.27 -1.90 3.62
C ALA A 42 -0.23 -0.59 2.80
N GLN A 43 0.90 -0.27 2.20
CA GLN A 43 1.10 0.92 1.35
C GLN A 43 1.24 0.56 -0.12
N LEU A 44 1.84 -0.60 -0.42
CA LEU A 44 2.01 -1.12 -1.77
C LEU A 44 1.48 -2.56 -1.83
N PRO A 45 0.36 -2.81 -2.52
CA PRO A 45 -0.23 -4.15 -2.61
C PRO A 45 0.71 -5.17 -3.27
N TYR A 46 0.46 -6.46 -3.03
CA TYR A 46 1.11 -7.52 -3.79
C TYR A 46 0.73 -7.46 -5.28
N GLY A 47 1.68 -7.81 -6.14
CA GLY A 47 1.50 -7.86 -7.59
C GLY A 47 2.80 -7.71 -8.36
N THR A 48 2.68 -7.56 -9.66
CA THR A 48 3.81 -7.26 -10.55
C THR A 48 3.77 -5.78 -10.90
N TYR A 49 4.91 -5.11 -10.82
CA TYR A 49 5.05 -3.68 -11.07
C TYR A 49 6.13 -3.43 -12.11
N VAL A 50 5.91 -2.44 -12.96
CA VAL A 50 6.86 -2.02 -14.00
C VAL A 50 7.23 -0.56 -13.77
N ALA A 51 8.52 -0.26 -13.91
CA ALA A 51 9.03 1.11 -13.91
C ALA A 51 10.24 1.25 -14.84
N HIS A 52 10.50 2.48 -15.28
CA HIS A 52 11.65 2.85 -16.10
C HIS A 52 12.57 3.76 -15.30
N ALA A 53 13.82 3.94 -15.75
CA ALA A 53 14.64 5.04 -15.23
C ALA A 53 14.02 6.40 -15.58
N GLU A 54 14.11 7.37 -14.65
CA GLU A 54 13.62 8.73 -14.90
C GLU A 54 14.38 9.37 -16.08
N PRO A 55 13.69 10.09 -16.99
CA PRO A 55 14.33 10.74 -18.13
C PRO A 55 15.28 11.87 -17.69
N GLY A 56 16.41 12.00 -18.39
CA GLY A 56 17.35 13.11 -18.19
C GLY A 56 18.58 12.77 -17.35
N ASP A 57 18.55 11.62 -16.67
CA ASP A 57 19.71 11.09 -15.94
C ASP A 57 20.20 9.80 -16.64
N TYR A 58 20.94 9.98 -17.74
CA TYR A 58 21.44 8.87 -18.57
C TYR A 58 22.38 7.90 -17.81
N SER A 59 22.79 8.27 -16.60
CA SER A 59 23.61 7.52 -15.67
C SER A 59 22.83 6.80 -14.56
N ALA A 60 21.60 7.21 -14.25
CA ALA A 60 20.84 6.64 -13.14
C ALA A 60 20.09 5.37 -13.57
N ALA A 61 20.53 4.22 -13.06
CA ALA A 61 19.72 3.01 -13.14
C ALA A 61 18.53 3.16 -12.17
N CYS A 62 17.32 2.86 -12.65
CA CYS A 62 16.17 2.63 -11.79
C CYS A 62 16.47 1.38 -10.97
N ILE A 63 16.53 1.49 -9.65
CA ILE A 63 16.88 0.37 -8.76
C ILE A 63 15.71 0.11 -7.83
N PHE A 64 15.40 -1.18 -7.62
CA PHE A 64 14.50 -1.58 -6.55
C PHE A 64 15.10 -2.69 -5.69
N THR A 65 14.60 -2.77 -4.46
CA THR A 65 14.89 -3.88 -3.54
C THR A 65 13.62 -4.35 -2.85
N THR A 66 13.51 -5.66 -2.65
CA THR A 66 12.46 -6.30 -1.86
C THR A 66 13.06 -6.93 -0.62
N TRP A 67 12.34 -6.85 0.50
CA TRP A 67 12.82 -7.32 1.79
C TRP A 67 11.72 -8.06 2.55
N THR A 68 12.15 -8.98 3.41
CA THR A 68 11.30 -9.62 4.41
C THR A 68 10.98 -8.66 5.57
N GLY A 69 10.02 -9.04 6.41
CA GLY A 69 9.61 -8.24 7.58
C GLY A 69 10.70 -8.10 8.64
N ASP A 70 11.62 -9.07 8.72
CA ASP A 70 12.80 -9.08 9.58
C ASP A 70 14.02 -8.37 8.94
N GLY A 71 13.84 -7.74 7.78
CA GLY A 71 14.88 -6.91 7.16
C GLY A 71 15.93 -7.68 6.36
N LYS A 72 15.64 -8.92 5.93
CA LYS A 72 16.49 -9.67 5.01
C LYS A 72 16.18 -9.27 3.57
N LEU A 73 17.22 -8.99 2.79
CA LEU A 73 17.10 -8.72 1.36
C LEU A 73 16.64 -9.98 0.63
N ILE A 74 15.60 -9.85 -0.19
CA ILE A 74 15.08 -10.91 -1.06
C ILE A 74 15.65 -10.74 -2.46
N ALA A 75 15.48 -9.55 -3.06
CA ALA A 75 15.99 -9.23 -4.39
C ALA A 75 16.44 -7.77 -4.48
N SER A 76 17.40 -7.53 -5.37
CA SER A 76 17.88 -6.21 -5.76
C SER A 76 18.10 -6.22 -7.26
N ASP A 77 17.38 -5.37 -7.98
CA ASP A 77 17.41 -5.33 -9.44
C ASP A 77 17.46 -3.89 -9.92
N SER A 78 17.95 -3.72 -11.15
CA SER A 78 18.07 -2.42 -11.76
C SER A 78 17.71 -2.44 -13.24
N GLY A 79 17.25 -1.30 -13.75
CA GLY A 79 16.83 -1.10 -15.12
C GLY A 79 17.20 0.28 -15.60
N THR A 80 17.03 0.49 -16.89
CA THR A 80 17.32 1.75 -17.57
C THR A 80 16.06 2.27 -18.24
N GLN A 81 16.16 3.43 -18.90
CA GLN A 81 15.04 3.96 -19.66
C GLN A 81 14.59 2.98 -20.77
N LYS A 82 15.52 2.28 -21.42
CA LYS A 82 15.24 1.31 -22.50
C LYS A 82 14.86 -0.08 -21.99
N ASN A 83 15.39 -0.48 -20.83
CA ASN A 83 15.15 -1.79 -20.23
C ASN A 83 14.46 -1.59 -18.87
N PRO A 84 13.12 -1.63 -18.82
CA PRO A 84 12.40 -1.40 -17.57
C PRO A 84 12.72 -2.46 -16.52
N VAL A 85 12.54 -2.09 -15.26
CA VAL A 85 12.49 -3.06 -14.16
C VAL A 85 11.10 -3.69 -14.08
N VAL A 86 11.07 -4.96 -13.72
CA VAL A 86 9.85 -5.69 -13.39
C VAL A 86 9.97 -6.22 -11.97
N ALA A 87 9.31 -5.55 -11.02
CA ALA A 87 9.31 -5.94 -9.62
C ALA A 87 8.14 -6.89 -9.34
N ARG A 88 8.44 -8.11 -8.88
CA ARG A 88 7.44 -9.07 -8.41
C ARG A 88 7.35 -9.00 -6.89
N ILE A 89 6.26 -8.46 -6.39
CA ILE A 89 5.98 -8.27 -4.97
C ILE A 89 5.00 -9.36 -4.55
N GLN A 90 5.51 -10.44 -3.97
CA GLN A 90 4.73 -11.67 -3.69
C GLN A 90 4.62 -11.93 -2.18
N ALA A 91 3.44 -12.43 -1.79
CA ALA A 91 3.21 -12.96 -0.46
C ALA A 91 3.83 -14.37 -0.32
N PRO A 92 4.16 -14.80 0.91
CA PRO A 92 4.13 -14.03 2.16
C PRO A 92 5.43 -13.27 2.44
N GLU A 93 6.42 -13.39 1.56
CA GLU A 93 7.82 -13.08 1.87
C GLU A 93 8.12 -11.58 1.82
N VAL A 94 7.56 -10.85 0.84
CA VAL A 94 7.87 -9.43 0.66
C VAL A 94 7.04 -8.57 1.61
N ALA A 95 7.69 -7.98 2.60
CA ALA A 95 7.07 -7.07 3.57
C ALA A 95 7.49 -5.60 3.36
N LYS A 96 8.59 -5.35 2.65
CA LYS A 96 9.08 -4.01 2.33
C LYS A 96 9.61 -3.94 0.92
N PHE A 97 9.29 -2.85 0.25
CA PHE A 97 9.75 -2.54 -1.11
C PHE A 97 10.38 -1.16 -1.12
N ILE A 98 11.55 -1.01 -1.76
CA ILE A 98 12.24 0.27 -1.87
C ILE A 98 12.61 0.48 -3.33
N THR A 99 12.38 1.69 -3.85
CA THR A 99 12.68 2.07 -5.23
C THR A 99 13.32 3.46 -5.31
N HIS A 100 14.28 3.63 -6.22
CA HIS A 100 15.03 4.87 -6.43
C HIS A 100 15.33 5.10 -7.91
N GLY A 101 15.30 6.36 -8.36
CA GLY A 101 15.62 6.73 -9.74
C GLY A 101 14.67 6.17 -10.79
N CYS A 102 13.48 5.74 -10.36
CA CYS A 102 12.47 5.13 -11.22
C CYS A 102 11.32 6.12 -11.47
N THR A 103 10.69 6.03 -12.65
CA THR A 103 9.35 6.56 -12.85
C THR A 103 8.39 5.90 -11.84
N PRO A 104 7.21 6.49 -11.59
CA PRO A 104 6.18 5.82 -10.81
C PRO A 104 5.93 4.38 -11.29
N LEU A 105 5.93 3.44 -10.35
CA LEU A 105 5.67 2.03 -10.55
C LEU A 105 4.19 1.84 -10.87
N THR A 106 3.95 1.22 -12.02
CA THR A 106 2.61 0.86 -12.47
C THR A 106 2.39 -0.62 -12.24
N LYS A 107 1.28 -0.97 -11.57
CA LYS A 107 0.89 -2.36 -11.40
C LYS A 107 0.41 -2.92 -12.75
N VAL A 108 0.90 -4.09 -13.12
CA VAL A 108 0.47 -4.83 -14.31
C VAL A 108 -0.32 -6.06 -13.88
N GLY A 109 -1.54 -6.20 -14.42
CA GLY A 109 -2.50 -7.23 -14.05
C GLY A 109 -3.59 -6.69 -13.14
#